data_AF-A0A922MZK3-F1
#
_entry.id   AF-A0A922MZK3-F1
#
_cell.length_a   1.000
_cell.length_b   1.000
_cell.length_c   1.000
_cell.angle_alpha   90.00
_cell.angle_beta   90.00
_cell.angle_gamma   90.00
#
_symmetry.space_group_name_H-M   'P 1'
#
loop_
_entity.id
_entity.type
_entity.pdbx_description
1 polymer ?
#
loop_
_entity_poly.entity_id
_entity_poly.type
_entity_poly.pdbx_seq_one_letter_code
_entity_poly.pdbx_strand_id
1 'polypeptide(L)'
;MSEINEDLSCPQHEEAHTKIVYHVCNTDARANFVIRCSDTDIAAIMLGNMHHLKNDDLHVWILTGTGNNQRYVNISSIYKQLGPSLCRSLPGFHAITGCDYNPAFFKKVKQRPFSILKKKKEYQQAFLTFDTLNLIDDVDEEERVFNIVQRFICDVYNVPGVMDVNAARLQLFINTYMVCDVNEKFMQKNMKNFDATNLPPCKSELRQQFRRANYIASVWNNASAKMINILNPENYGWTLEDDKYHFHWFDGDQLPDFVSQSLEEELAKKPEENTDEQDDDLDIQYQDRIDDELPDFNDDDNED
;
A
#
# COMPACT_ATOMS: atom_id res chain seq x y z
N MET A 1 3.37 -46.72 -4.59
CA MET A 1 3.10 -45.54 -3.76
C MET A 1 4.23 -44.58 -4.01
N SER A 2 3.96 -43.36 -4.47
CA SER A 2 4.98 -42.31 -4.46
C SER A 2 5.27 -41.96 -3.01
N GLU A 3 6.52 -42.09 -2.57
CA GLU A 3 6.93 -41.60 -1.24
C GLU A 3 6.76 -40.08 -1.19
N ILE A 4 6.18 -39.59 -0.10
CA ILE A 4 6.05 -38.15 0.15
C ILE A 4 7.45 -37.63 0.45
N ASN A 5 7.88 -36.60 -0.27
CA ASN A 5 9.11 -35.90 0.05
C ASN A 5 8.83 -34.90 1.19
N GLU A 6 9.17 -35.27 2.42
CA GLU A 6 8.99 -34.45 3.63
C GLU A 6 9.78 -33.12 3.59
N ASP A 7 10.83 -33.03 2.76
CA ASP A 7 11.57 -31.78 2.58
C ASP A 7 10.77 -30.75 1.79
N LEU A 8 9.85 -31.20 0.94
CA LEU A 8 8.95 -30.35 0.17
C LEU A 8 7.57 -30.20 0.82
N SER A 9 7.32 -30.84 1.95
CA SER A 9 6.09 -30.65 2.74
C SER A 9 6.08 -29.27 3.41
N CYS A 10 4.95 -28.56 3.30
CA CYS A 10 4.79 -27.18 3.75
C CYS A 10 3.39 -26.92 4.38
N PRO A 11 3.04 -27.62 5.48
CA PRO A 11 1.68 -27.67 6.01
C PRO A 11 1.13 -26.34 6.54
N GLN A 12 2.01 -25.39 6.89
CA GLN A 12 1.59 -24.05 7.35
C GLN A 12 1.23 -23.11 6.21
N HIS A 13 1.57 -23.43 4.96
CA HIS A 13 1.15 -22.62 3.84
C HIS A 13 -0.32 -22.93 3.57
N GLU A 14 -1.19 -21.93 3.70
CA GLU A 14 -2.61 -22.10 3.40
C GLU A 14 -2.86 -21.85 1.91
N GLU A 15 -2.41 -20.70 1.40
CA GLU A 15 -2.57 -20.28 0.01
C GLU A 15 -1.67 -21.00 -1.01
N ALA A 16 -2.15 -21.08 -2.24
CA ALA A 16 -1.37 -21.63 -3.35
C ALA A 16 -0.14 -20.77 -3.69
N HIS A 17 -0.23 -19.45 -3.57
CA HIS A 17 0.83 -18.52 -3.96
C HIS A 17 2.12 -18.76 -3.17
N THR A 18 2.01 -18.88 -1.83
CA THR A 18 3.16 -19.11 -0.97
C THR A 18 3.69 -20.53 -1.11
N LYS A 19 2.83 -21.56 -1.33
CA LYS A 19 3.26 -22.93 -1.64
C LYS A 19 4.12 -22.99 -2.90
N ILE A 20 3.70 -22.32 -3.96
CA ILE A 20 4.42 -22.28 -5.23
C ILE A 20 5.82 -21.67 -5.01
N VAL A 21 5.91 -20.53 -4.32
CA VAL A 21 7.19 -19.87 -4.02
C VAL A 21 8.08 -20.76 -3.16
N TYR A 22 7.52 -21.40 -2.13
CA TYR A 22 8.24 -22.36 -1.29
C TYR A 22 8.92 -23.44 -2.14
N HIS A 23 8.17 -24.07 -3.06
CA HIS A 23 8.72 -25.12 -3.92
C HIS A 23 9.77 -24.60 -4.90
N VAL A 24 9.58 -23.42 -5.48
CA VAL A 24 10.56 -22.79 -6.39
C VAL A 24 11.87 -22.49 -5.65
N CYS A 25 11.80 -22.02 -4.41
CA CYS A 25 12.99 -21.73 -3.60
C CYS A 25 13.67 -22.98 -3.04
N ASN A 26 12.93 -24.05 -2.73
CA ASN A 26 13.46 -25.20 -1.99
C ASN A 26 13.77 -26.43 -2.84
N THR A 27 13.40 -26.47 -4.11
CA THR A 27 13.76 -27.60 -4.98
C THR A 27 15.24 -27.59 -5.36
N ASP A 28 15.87 -28.77 -5.37
CA ASP A 28 17.27 -28.94 -5.78
C ASP A 28 17.44 -29.19 -7.29
N ALA A 29 16.33 -29.14 -8.04
CA ALA A 29 16.37 -29.31 -9.48
C ALA A 29 17.15 -28.18 -10.16
N ARG A 30 18.16 -28.53 -10.95
CA ARG A 30 18.83 -27.60 -11.88
C ARG A 30 17.95 -27.38 -13.11
N ALA A 31 16.83 -26.71 -12.92
CA ALA A 31 15.83 -26.50 -13.95
C ALA A 31 15.27 -25.07 -13.92
N ASN A 32 14.81 -24.65 -15.08
CA ASN A 32 14.06 -23.42 -15.26
C ASN A 32 12.62 -23.59 -14.76
N PHE A 33 12.09 -22.59 -14.03
CA PHE A 33 10.75 -22.65 -13.44
C PHE A 33 9.75 -21.83 -14.23
N VAL A 34 8.64 -22.47 -14.61
CA VAL A 34 7.48 -21.78 -15.17
C VAL A 34 6.33 -21.89 -14.19
N ILE A 35 5.97 -20.78 -13.57
CA ILE A 35 4.80 -20.65 -12.72
C ILE A 35 3.61 -20.30 -13.62
N ARG A 36 2.59 -21.15 -13.67
CA ARG A 36 1.37 -20.86 -14.43
C ARG A 36 0.35 -20.22 -13.50
N CYS A 37 0.12 -18.92 -13.64
CA CYS A 37 -0.80 -18.18 -12.79
C CYS A 37 -1.34 -16.92 -13.50
N SER A 38 -2.61 -16.60 -13.25
CA SER A 38 -3.23 -15.33 -13.65
C SER A 38 -3.26 -14.31 -12.51
N ASP A 39 -3.08 -14.75 -11.27
CA ASP A 39 -3.03 -13.89 -10.10
C ASP A 39 -1.78 -13.00 -10.13
N THR A 40 -1.90 -11.77 -9.65
CA THR A 40 -0.80 -10.81 -9.56
C THR A 40 0.02 -10.95 -8.27
N ASP A 41 -0.57 -11.51 -7.21
CA ASP A 41 0.04 -11.61 -5.89
C ASP A 41 1.33 -12.45 -5.96
N ILE A 42 1.28 -13.55 -6.71
CA ILE A 42 2.43 -14.42 -6.95
C ILE A 42 3.63 -13.68 -7.56
N ALA A 43 3.43 -12.66 -8.38
CA ALA A 43 4.52 -11.90 -8.96
C ALA A 43 5.22 -11.04 -7.90
N ALA A 44 4.47 -10.38 -7.02
CA ALA A 44 5.02 -9.60 -5.91
C ALA A 44 5.75 -10.49 -4.89
N ILE A 45 5.14 -11.62 -4.51
CA ILE A 45 5.70 -12.59 -3.57
C ILE A 45 6.98 -13.22 -4.14
N MET A 46 6.94 -13.69 -5.39
CA MET A 46 8.10 -14.30 -6.04
C MET A 46 9.25 -13.30 -6.17
N LEU A 47 8.99 -12.06 -6.64
CA LEU A 47 10.03 -11.03 -6.73
C LEU A 47 10.67 -10.74 -5.38
N GLY A 48 9.89 -10.67 -4.29
CA GLY A 48 10.41 -10.50 -2.93
C GLY A 48 11.32 -11.65 -2.48
N ASN A 49 11.03 -12.87 -2.93
CA ASN A 49 11.72 -14.09 -2.52
C ASN A 49 12.80 -14.59 -3.51
N MET A 50 13.04 -13.90 -4.63
CA MET A 50 14.04 -14.29 -5.64
C MET A 50 15.45 -14.51 -5.07
N HIS A 51 15.81 -13.82 -3.99
CA HIS A 51 17.11 -13.95 -3.32
C HIS A 51 17.28 -15.26 -2.53
N HIS A 52 16.22 -16.05 -2.37
CA HIS A 52 16.25 -17.36 -1.71
C HIS A 52 16.40 -18.53 -2.69
N LEU A 53 16.53 -18.27 -4.00
CA LEU A 53 16.80 -19.33 -4.97
C LEU A 53 18.15 -19.99 -4.63
N LYS A 54 18.17 -21.33 -4.58
CA LYS A 54 19.38 -22.12 -4.26
C LYS A 54 20.51 -21.98 -5.29
N ASN A 55 20.22 -21.49 -6.49
CA ASN A 55 21.19 -21.36 -7.57
C ASN A 55 20.89 -20.12 -8.43
N ASP A 56 21.91 -19.28 -8.62
CA ASP A 56 21.84 -18.01 -9.36
C ASP A 56 21.63 -18.19 -10.88
N ASP A 57 21.91 -19.37 -11.42
CA ASP A 57 21.70 -19.71 -12.83
C ASP A 57 20.23 -20.08 -13.13
N LEU A 58 19.39 -20.20 -12.10
CA LEU A 58 17.98 -20.54 -12.26
C LEU A 58 17.19 -19.35 -12.78
N HIS A 59 16.31 -19.63 -13.73
CA HIS A 59 15.40 -18.64 -14.26
C HIS A 59 13.95 -18.98 -13.89
N VAL A 60 13.19 -17.93 -13.56
CA VAL A 60 11.79 -18.01 -13.18
C VAL A 60 10.97 -17.19 -14.17
N TRP A 61 9.93 -17.79 -14.71
CA TRP A 61 8.92 -17.16 -15.57
C TRP A 61 7.54 -17.36 -14.98
N ILE A 62 6.66 -16.39 -15.22
CA ILE A 62 5.22 -16.54 -15.03
C ILE A 62 4.56 -16.66 -16.39
N LEU A 63 3.84 -17.76 -16.63
CA LEU A 63 2.92 -17.90 -17.76
C LEU A 63 1.54 -17.40 -17.32
N THR A 64 1.11 -16.29 -17.92
CA THR A 64 -0.18 -15.63 -17.63
C THR A 64 -1.00 -15.41 -18.91
N GLY A 65 -2.25 -15.00 -18.76
CA GLY A 65 -3.22 -14.84 -19.86
C GLY A 65 -3.93 -16.14 -20.24
N THR A 66 -4.90 -16.02 -21.15
CA THR A 66 -5.75 -17.13 -21.62
C THR A 66 -5.82 -17.16 -23.15
N GLY A 67 -5.95 -18.35 -23.73
CA GLY A 67 -6.03 -18.55 -25.18
C GLY A 67 -4.88 -17.87 -25.93
N ASN A 68 -5.22 -17.08 -26.95
CA ASN A 68 -4.25 -16.38 -27.79
C ASN A 68 -3.49 -15.25 -27.06
N ASN A 69 -3.93 -14.85 -25.86
CA ASN A 69 -3.29 -13.81 -25.05
C ASN A 69 -2.31 -14.37 -24.01
N GLN A 70 -2.01 -15.68 -24.07
CA GLN A 70 -1.01 -16.30 -23.23
C GLN A 70 0.38 -15.74 -23.50
N ARG A 71 1.08 -15.36 -22.43
CA ARG A 71 2.41 -14.77 -22.52
C ARG A 71 3.29 -15.16 -21.33
N TYR A 72 4.58 -15.28 -21.60
CA TYR A 72 5.61 -15.49 -20.58
C TYR A 72 6.14 -14.15 -20.09
N VAL A 73 6.12 -13.96 -18.78
CA VAL A 73 6.74 -12.83 -18.09
C VAL A 73 8.01 -13.33 -17.43
N ASN A 74 9.17 -12.76 -17.81
CA ASN A 74 10.47 -13.17 -17.27
C ASN A 74 10.75 -12.48 -15.92
N ILE A 75 10.45 -13.18 -14.83
CA ILE A 75 10.59 -12.67 -13.46
C ILE A 75 12.06 -12.47 -13.09
N SER A 76 12.96 -13.36 -13.52
CA SER A 76 14.39 -13.18 -13.31
C SER A 76 14.94 -11.92 -13.97
N SER A 77 14.46 -11.55 -15.16
CA SER A 77 14.86 -10.30 -15.81
C SER A 77 14.33 -9.08 -15.05
N ILE A 78 13.07 -9.11 -14.61
CA ILE A 78 12.47 -8.03 -13.82
C ILE A 78 13.23 -7.85 -12.50
N TYR A 79 13.56 -8.94 -11.79
CA TYR A 79 14.35 -8.88 -10.56
C TYR A 79 15.71 -8.21 -10.78
N LYS A 80 16.43 -8.57 -11.85
CA LYS A 80 17.72 -7.94 -12.21
C LYS A 80 17.57 -6.45 -12.52
N GLN A 81 16.48 -6.03 -13.16
CA GLN A 81 16.23 -4.62 -13.49
C GLN A 81 15.81 -3.77 -12.29
N LEU A 82 14.96 -4.30 -11.41
CA LEU A 82 14.45 -3.59 -10.24
C LEU A 82 15.46 -3.58 -9.08
N GLY A 83 16.26 -4.63 -8.97
CA GLY A 83 17.25 -4.82 -7.92
C GLY A 83 16.66 -5.34 -6.60
N PRO A 84 17.51 -5.87 -5.69
CA PRO A 84 17.06 -6.59 -4.51
C PRO A 84 16.21 -5.75 -3.55
N SER A 85 16.62 -4.49 -3.29
CA SER A 85 15.93 -3.59 -2.35
C SER A 85 14.48 -3.33 -2.78
N LEU A 86 14.27 -2.95 -4.05
CA LEU A 86 12.93 -2.66 -4.55
C LEU A 86 12.09 -3.94 -4.59
N CYS A 87 12.65 -5.07 -5.05
CA CYS A 87 11.93 -6.34 -5.10
C CYS A 87 11.47 -6.83 -3.72
N ARG A 88 12.34 -6.74 -2.72
CA ARG A 88 12.01 -7.11 -1.33
C ARG A 88 11.01 -6.16 -0.67
N SER A 89 10.85 -4.95 -1.18
CA SER A 89 9.79 -4.02 -0.72
C SER A 89 8.40 -4.33 -1.31
N LEU A 90 8.31 -5.18 -2.36
CA LEU A 90 7.06 -5.42 -3.09
C LEU A 90 5.99 -6.15 -2.29
N PRO A 91 6.28 -7.15 -1.43
CA PRO A 91 5.24 -7.77 -0.61
C PRO A 91 4.52 -6.77 0.30
N GLY A 92 5.26 -5.95 1.06
CA GLY A 92 4.69 -4.89 1.90
C GLY A 92 3.95 -3.81 1.10
N PHE A 93 4.54 -3.37 -0.01
CA PHE A 93 3.89 -2.43 -0.94
C PHE A 93 2.57 -2.99 -1.51
N HIS A 94 2.58 -4.24 -1.94
CA HIS A 94 1.42 -4.88 -2.57
C HIS A 94 0.30 -5.06 -1.54
N ALA A 95 0.65 -5.43 -0.31
CA ALA A 95 -0.28 -5.56 0.81
C ALA A 95 -0.90 -4.22 1.24
N ILE A 96 -0.13 -3.13 1.34
CA ILE A 96 -0.68 -1.83 1.75
C ILE A 96 -1.55 -1.18 0.66
N THR A 97 -1.21 -1.36 -0.61
CA THR A 97 -1.93 -0.73 -1.74
C THR A 97 -3.20 -1.47 -2.14
N GLY A 98 -3.50 -2.60 -1.49
CA GLY A 98 -4.72 -3.38 -1.63
C GLY A 98 -4.47 -4.80 -2.13
N CYS A 99 -4.98 -5.78 -1.43
CA CYS A 99 -4.98 -7.21 -1.81
C CYS A 99 -6.25 -7.85 -1.24
N ASP A 100 -6.41 -9.16 -1.37
CA ASP A 100 -7.62 -9.85 -0.86
C ASP A 100 -7.83 -9.67 0.65
N TYR A 101 -6.77 -9.40 1.40
CA TYR A 101 -6.78 -9.28 2.86
C TYR A 101 -6.70 -7.85 3.38
N ASN A 102 -6.57 -6.84 2.51
CA ASN A 102 -6.40 -5.45 2.92
C ASN A 102 -7.00 -4.50 1.86
N PRO A 103 -7.81 -3.50 2.23
CA PRO A 103 -8.56 -2.71 1.25
C PRO A 103 -7.64 -1.94 0.30
N ALA A 104 -8.09 -1.79 -0.94
CA ALA A 104 -7.44 -0.93 -1.93
C ALA A 104 -7.84 0.54 -1.74
N PHE A 105 -6.95 1.45 -2.12
CA PHE A 105 -7.24 2.87 -2.19
C PHE A 105 -8.10 3.19 -3.41
N PHE A 106 -9.27 3.80 -3.20
CA PHE A 106 -10.23 4.06 -4.26
C PHE A 106 -9.64 4.88 -5.41
N LYS A 107 -9.83 4.40 -6.65
CA LYS A 107 -9.26 4.98 -7.89
C LYS A 107 -7.73 5.18 -7.88
N LYS A 108 -6.99 4.59 -6.94
CA LYS A 108 -5.51 4.63 -6.93
C LYS A 108 -4.96 3.29 -7.41
N VAL A 109 -4.92 3.11 -8.73
CA VAL A 109 -4.31 1.92 -9.35
C VAL A 109 -2.82 1.83 -8.99
N LYS A 110 -2.29 0.61 -8.79
CA LYS A 110 -0.93 0.37 -8.28
C LYS A 110 0.21 0.94 -9.14
N GLN A 111 -0.04 1.33 -10.39
CA GLN A 111 0.97 1.90 -11.29
C GLN A 111 1.58 3.21 -10.75
N ARG A 112 0.74 4.13 -10.23
CA ARG A 112 1.22 5.40 -9.65
C ARG A 112 1.96 5.17 -8.32
N PRO A 113 1.39 4.47 -7.32
CA PRO A 113 2.10 4.09 -6.10
C PRO A 113 3.44 3.39 -6.37
N PHE A 114 3.51 2.47 -7.34
CA PHE A 114 4.75 1.78 -7.70
C PHE A 114 5.80 2.75 -8.28
N SER A 115 5.37 3.70 -9.12
CA SER A 115 6.26 4.74 -9.66
C SER A 115 6.84 5.64 -8.57
N ILE A 116 6.06 5.93 -7.53
CA ILE A 116 6.51 6.68 -6.34
C ILE A 116 7.54 5.84 -5.56
N LEU A 117 7.22 4.59 -5.25
CA LEU A 117 8.11 3.65 -4.54
C LEU A 117 9.46 3.47 -5.26
N LYS A 118 9.43 3.31 -6.59
CA LYS A 118 10.64 3.13 -7.41
C LYS A 118 11.61 4.31 -7.30
N LYS A 119 11.09 5.54 -7.13
CA LYS A 119 11.91 6.78 -7.07
C LYS A 119 12.46 7.07 -5.67
N LYS A 120 11.77 6.64 -4.61
CA LYS A 120 12.08 7.05 -3.22
C LYS A 120 12.58 5.87 -2.40
N LYS A 121 13.91 5.82 -2.18
CA LYS A 121 14.57 4.77 -1.36
C LYS A 121 14.04 4.69 0.06
N GLU A 122 13.69 5.84 0.65
CA GLU A 122 13.09 5.90 1.98
C GLU A 122 11.82 5.04 2.09
N TYR A 123 10.96 5.05 1.07
CA TYR A 123 9.74 4.24 1.05
C TYR A 123 10.05 2.77 0.87
N GLN A 124 11.05 2.44 0.04
CA GLN A 124 11.52 1.06 -0.07
C GLN A 124 12.00 0.54 1.28
N GLN A 125 12.76 1.35 2.04
CA GLN A 125 13.23 0.95 3.37
C GLN A 125 12.09 0.75 4.36
N ALA A 126 11.07 1.62 4.37
CA ALA A 126 9.90 1.42 5.22
C ALA A 126 9.20 0.08 4.94
N PHE A 127 8.97 -0.25 3.67
CA PHE A 127 8.35 -1.54 3.30
C PHE A 127 9.26 -2.75 3.50
N LEU A 128 10.59 -2.57 3.52
CA LEU A 128 11.55 -3.62 3.87
C LEU A 128 11.52 -3.96 5.37
N THR A 129 11.10 -3.03 6.21
CA THR A 129 10.93 -3.25 7.66
C THR A 129 9.66 -4.05 7.96
N PHE A 130 8.73 -4.16 7.02
CA PHE A 130 7.58 -5.07 7.20
C PHE A 130 8.13 -6.49 7.36
N ASP A 131 7.53 -7.29 8.25
CA ASP A 131 8.02 -8.60 8.71
C ASP A 131 9.17 -8.59 9.75
N THR A 132 9.71 -7.45 10.16
CA THR A 132 10.61 -7.49 11.33
C THR A 132 9.78 -7.82 12.56
N LEU A 133 10.09 -8.94 13.23
CA LEU A 133 9.32 -9.51 14.36
C LEU A 133 8.92 -8.50 15.44
N ASN A 134 9.69 -7.42 15.59
CA ASN A 134 9.47 -6.41 16.62
C ASN A 134 8.81 -5.12 16.10
N LEU A 135 8.38 -5.03 14.83
CA LEU A 135 7.89 -3.76 14.29
C LEU A 135 6.67 -3.22 15.05
N ILE A 136 5.75 -4.10 15.46
CA ILE A 136 4.55 -3.69 16.21
C ILE A 136 4.79 -3.71 17.72
N ASP A 137 5.78 -4.48 18.19
CA ASP A 137 6.12 -4.55 19.61
C ASP A 137 7.01 -3.38 20.07
N ASP A 138 7.76 -2.77 19.16
CA ASP A 138 8.55 -1.55 19.37
C ASP A 138 7.74 -0.33 18.89
N VAL A 139 7.15 0.38 19.84
CA VAL A 139 6.27 1.54 19.58
C VAL A 139 6.99 2.66 18.81
N ASP A 140 8.27 2.89 19.11
CA ASP A 140 9.04 3.95 18.45
C ASP A 140 9.33 3.58 16.99
N GLU A 141 9.67 2.31 16.74
CA GLU A 141 9.88 1.79 15.39
C GLU A 141 8.58 1.71 14.59
N GLU A 142 7.47 1.27 15.20
CA GLU A 142 6.13 1.28 14.61
C GLU A 142 5.78 2.69 14.11
N GLU A 143 5.92 3.68 14.99
CA GLU A 143 5.60 5.07 14.68
C GLU A 143 6.53 5.65 13.61
N ARG A 144 7.82 5.33 13.65
CA ARG A 144 8.79 5.76 12.64
C ARG A 144 8.42 5.25 11.26
N VAL A 145 8.15 3.95 11.12
CA VAL A 145 7.77 3.34 9.83
C VAL A 145 6.41 3.83 9.37
N PHE A 146 5.44 3.92 10.30
CA PHE A 146 4.10 4.43 10.00
C PHE A 146 4.13 5.87 9.47
N ASN A 147 4.98 6.74 10.03
CA ASN A 147 5.16 8.11 9.52
C ASN A 147 5.72 8.15 8.10
N ILE A 148 6.59 7.20 7.72
CA ILE A 148 7.05 7.09 6.33
C ILE A 148 5.93 6.60 5.40
N VAL A 149 5.12 5.64 5.86
CA VAL A 149 3.96 5.13 5.11
C VAL A 149 2.91 6.23 4.90
N GLN A 150 2.63 7.06 5.91
CA GLN A 150 1.73 8.21 5.77
C GLN A 150 2.17 9.15 4.64
N ARG A 151 3.46 9.51 4.60
CA ARG A 151 4.02 10.34 3.51
C ARG A 151 3.87 9.69 2.15
N PHE A 152 4.10 8.38 2.06
CA PHE A 152 3.88 7.63 0.83
C PHE A 152 2.41 7.71 0.40
N ILE A 153 1.46 7.59 1.33
CA ILE A 153 0.03 7.76 1.02
C ILE A 153 -0.28 9.20 0.58
N CYS A 154 0.25 10.23 1.24
CA CYS A 154 0.07 11.63 0.81
C CYS A 154 0.54 11.84 -0.65
N ASP A 155 1.69 11.29 -1.02
CA ASP A 155 2.19 11.33 -2.41
C ASP A 155 1.26 10.59 -3.39
N VAL A 156 0.72 9.42 -2.99
CA VAL A 156 -0.24 8.65 -3.80
C VAL A 156 -1.47 9.49 -4.12
N TYR A 157 -1.95 10.27 -3.15
CA TYR A 157 -3.09 11.18 -3.28
C TYR A 157 -2.73 12.55 -3.87
N ASN A 158 -1.50 12.72 -4.35
CA ASN A 158 -1.02 13.95 -5.01
C ASN A 158 -1.01 15.18 -4.08
N VAL A 159 -0.69 14.96 -2.81
CA VAL A 159 -0.49 16.03 -1.81
C VAL A 159 0.98 15.98 -1.34
N PRO A 160 1.95 16.27 -2.23
CA PRO A 160 3.36 16.16 -1.90
C PRO A 160 3.76 17.16 -0.81
N GLY A 161 4.71 16.77 0.05
CA GLY A 161 5.19 17.61 1.15
C GLY A 161 4.35 17.54 2.43
N VAL A 162 3.13 17.00 2.35
CA VAL A 162 2.32 16.71 3.54
C VAL A 162 2.72 15.36 4.14
N MET A 163 2.89 15.34 5.46
CA MET A 163 3.47 14.21 6.20
C MET A 163 2.44 13.36 6.94
N ASP A 164 1.25 13.93 7.17
CA ASP A 164 0.17 13.33 7.95
C ASP A 164 -1.09 13.23 7.07
N VAL A 165 -1.73 12.06 7.08
CA VAL A 165 -2.87 11.82 6.18
C VAL A 165 -4.13 12.58 6.58
N ASN A 166 -4.32 12.94 7.84
CA ASN A 166 -5.43 13.80 8.24
C ASN A 166 -5.22 15.23 7.73
N ALA A 167 -3.98 15.73 7.78
CA ALA A 167 -3.64 17.00 7.13
C ALA A 167 -3.86 16.95 5.61
N ALA A 168 -3.52 15.84 4.96
CA ALA A 168 -3.78 15.65 3.52
C ALA A 168 -5.28 15.61 3.22
N ARG A 169 -6.09 14.96 4.07
CA ARG A 169 -7.56 14.95 3.95
C ARG A 169 -8.12 16.37 4.03
N LEU A 170 -7.68 17.16 5.00
CA LEU A 170 -8.10 18.56 5.15
C LEU A 170 -7.69 19.40 3.94
N GLN A 171 -6.45 19.28 3.48
CA GLN A 171 -5.99 20.00 2.29
C GLN A 171 -6.82 19.66 1.05
N LEU A 172 -7.08 18.37 0.80
CA LEU A 172 -7.92 17.95 -0.34
C LEU A 172 -9.35 18.45 -0.21
N PHE A 173 -9.88 18.46 1.01
CA PHE A 173 -11.18 19.03 1.30
C PHE A 173 -11.22 20.53 0.98
N ILE A 174 -10.27 21.33 1.46
CA ILE A 174 -10.17 22.78 1.20
C ILE A 174 -9.94 23.06 -0.29
N ASN A 175 -9.14 22.24 -0.98
CA ASN A 175 -8.91 22.42 -2.41
C ASN A 175 -10.16 22.14 -3.25
N THR A 176 -11.01 21.22 -2.78
CA THR A 176 -12.24 20.83 -3.49
C THR A 176 -13.40 21.74 -3.13
N TYR A 177 -13.48 22.15 -1.86
CA TYR A 177 -14.48 23.09 -1.36
C TYR A 177 -13.91 24.51 -1.50
N MET A 178 -14.35 25.25 -2.53
CA MET A 178 -13.93 26.64 -2.72
C MET A 178 -14.36 27.50 -1.53
N VAL A 179 -13.47 27.65 -0.53
CA VAL A 179 -13.59 28.64 0.53
C VAL A 179 -13.10 29.96 -0.03
N CYS A 180 -13.98 30.93 -0.21
CA CYS A 180 -13.54 32.28 -0.59
C CYS A 180 -13.07 33.07 0.65
N ASP A 181 -13.58 32.75 1.84
CA ASP A 181 -13.21 33.33 3.13
C ASP A 181 -13.35 32.28 4.23
N VAL A 182 -12.31 32.08 5.06
CA VAL A 182 -12.34 31.11 6.18
C VAL A 182 -13.37 31.46 7.26
N ASN A 183 -13.86 32.70 7.29
CA ASN A 183 -14.93 33.17 8.16
C ASN A 183 -16.32 33.07 7.51
N GLU A 184 -16.42 32.58 6.27
CA GLU A 184 -17.70 32.37 5.63
C GLU A 184 -18.48 31.25 6.35
N LYS A 185 -19.81 31.42 6.46
CA LYS A 185 -20.65 30.34 7.01
C LYS A 185 -20.49 29.10 6.13
N PHE A 186 -20.38 27.93 6.76
CA PHE A 186 -20.34 26.66 6.04
C PHE A 186 -21.58 26.49 5.15
N MET A 187 -21.41 26.65 3.83
CA MET A 187 -22.49 26.58 2.87
C MET A 187 -22.55 25.17 2.27
N GLN A 188 -23.30 24.27 2.92
CA GLN A 188 -23.54 22.88 2.45
C GLN A 188 -23.97 22.79 0.97
N LYS A 189 -24.56 23.85 0.41
CA LYS A 189 -24.99 23.92 -1.00
C LYS A 189 -23.84 23.88 -2.01
N ASN A 190 -22.62 24.25 -1.61
CA ASN A 190 -21.41 24.22 -2.45
C ASN A 190 -20.74 22.83 -2.47
N MET A 191 -21.16 21.90 -1.61
CA MET A 191 -20.61 20.54 -1.52
C MET A 191 -21.26 19.52 -2.45
N LYS A 192 -22.10 19.95 -3.41
CA LYS A 192 -22.94 19.04 -4.21
C LYS A 192 -22.18 17.93 -4.96
N ASN A 193 -20.86 18.06 -5.10
CA ASN A 193 -19.99 17.09 -5.78
C ASN A 193 -18.79 16.61 -4.93
N PHE A 194 -18.80 16.81 -3.61
CA PHE A 194 -17.70 16.31 -2.77
C PHE A 194 -17.87 14.81 -2.52
N ASP A 195 -17.13 14.00 -3.27
CA ASP A 195 -17.07 12.56 -3.09
C ASP A 195 -15.90 12.19 -2.16
N ALA A 196 -16.25 11.90 -0.91
CA ALA A 196 -15.29 11.58 0.16
C ALA A 196 -14.45 10.32 -0.13
N THR A 197 -14.85 9.46 -1.07
CA THR A 197 -14.04 8.30 -1.47
C THR A 197 -12.73 8.69 -2.17
N ASN A 198 -12.60 9.94 -2.62
CA ASN A 198 -11.36 10.46 -3.20
C ASN A 198 -10.32 10.91 -2.16
N LEU A 199 -10.69 10.94 -0.87
CA LEU A 199 -9.79 11.23 0.23
C LEU A 199 -8.94 10.01 0.60
N PRO A 200 -7.70 10.19 1.10
CA PRO A 200 -6.97 9.10 1.74
C PRO A 200 -7.72 8.64 3.01
N PRO A 201 -7.50 7.40 3.48
CA PRO A 201 -8.01 6.96 4.78
C PRO A 201 -7.60 7.94 5.88
N CYS A 202 -8.41 8.03 6.94
CA CYS A 202 -7.96 8.78 8.11
C CYS A 202 -6.77 8.08 8.78
N LYS A 203 -6.08 8.78 9.68
CA LYS A 203 -4.89 8.25 10.35
C LYS A 203 -5.16 6.95 11.11
N SER A 204 -6.29 6.84 11.81
CA SER A 204 -6.66 5.63 12.57
C SER A 204 -7.00 4.45 11.64
N GLU A 205 -7.72 4.69 10.54
CA GLU A 205 -7.96 3.67 9.50
C GLU A 205 -6.66 3.20 8.85
N LEU A 206 -5.79 4.14 8.48
CA LEU A 206 -4.49 3.82 7.87
C LEU A 206 -3.60 3.04 8.83
N ARG A 207 -3.65 3.31 10.14
CA ARG A 207 -2.91 2.54 11.16
C ARG A 207 -3.31 1.07 11.11
N GLN A 208 -4.60 0.78 11.10
CA GLN A 208 -5.06 -0.61 11.05
C GLN A 208 -4.72 -1.26 9.70
N GLN A 209 -4.83 -0.51 8.59
CA GLN A 209 -4.41 -0.98 7.27
C GLN A 209 -2.90 -1.26 7.18
N PHE A 210 -2.08 -0.46 7.85
CA PHE A 210 -0.63 -0.65 8.00
C PHE A 210 -0.31 -1.92 8.78
N ARG A 211 -0.96 -2.13 9.93
CA ARG A 211 -0.79 -3.35 10.73
C ARG A 211 -1.17 -4.60 9.94
N ARG A 212 -2.32 -4.57 9.24
CA ARG A 212 -2.73 -5.67 8.37
C ARG A 212 -1.70 -5.95 7.27
N ALA A 213 -1.24 -4.90 6.61
CA ALA A 213 -0.23 -5.02 5.57
C ALA A 213 1.08 -5.62 6.10
N ASN A 214 1.49 -5.27 7.34
CA ASN A 214 2.66 -5.86 7.97
C ASN A 214 2.50 -7.38 8.22
N TYR A 215 1.35 -7.81 8.71
CA TYR A 215 1.04 -9.23 8.90
C TYR A 215 1.07 -10.01 7.57
N ILE A 216 0.40 -9.48 6.54
CA ILE A 216 0.35 -10.12 5.21
C ILE A 216 1.75 -10.19 4.60
N ALA A 217 2.51 -9.09 4.71
CA ALA A 217 3.89 -9.05 4.25
C ALA A 217 4.77 -10.06 4.99
N SER A 218 4.54 -10.30 6.28
CA SER A 218 5.25 -11.34 7.05
C SER A 218 5.03 -12.73 6.46
N VAL A 219 3.78 -13.09 6.16
CA VAL A 219 3.45 -14.35 5.47
C VAL A 219 4.17 -14.45 4.12
N TRP A 220 4.12 -13.39 3.32
CA TRP A 220 4.67 -13.38 1.97
C TRP A 220 6.20 -13.33 1.91
N ASN A 221 6.85 -12.61 2.84
CA ASN A 221 8.30 -12.53 2.95
C ASN A 221 8.91 -13.86 3.42
N ASN A 222 8.18 -14.63 4.23
CA ASN A 222 8.59 -15.96 4.69
C ASN A 222 8.12 -17.08 3.77
N ALA A 223 7.66 -16.79 2.54
CA ALA A 223 7.18 -17.81 1.61
C ALA A 223 8.25 -18.82 1.17
N SER A 224 9.54 -18.52 1.36
CA SER A 224 10.64 -19.47 1.14
C SER A 224 10.89 -20.42 2.32
N ALA A 225 10.37 -20.14 3.51
CA ALA A 225 10.57 -20.93 4.73
C ALA A 225 9.44 -21.93 4.95
N LYS A 226 9.70 -23.03 5.67
CA LYS A 226 8.65 -24.01 6.06
C LYS A 226 7.64 -23.42 7.06
N MET A 227 8.09 -22.47 7.87
CA MET A 227 7.29 -21.77 8.86
C MET A 227 7.03 -20.35 8.35
N ILE A 228 5.80 -20.06 7.95
CA ILE A 228 5.46 -18.82 7.23
C ILE A 228 5.13 -17.65 8.13
N ASN A 229 4.64 -17.92 9.34
CA ASN A 229 4.20 -16.89 10.23
C ASN A 229 4.12 -17.40 11.67
N ILE A 230 4.50 -16.54 12.61
CA ILE A 230 4.35 -16.75 14.05
C ILE A 230 3.45 -15.67 14.69
N LEU A 231 2.98 -14.70 13.90
CA LEU A 231 2.16 -13.58 14.34
C LEU A 231 0.70 -14.02 14.49
N ASN A 232 0.00 -13.42 15.45
CA ASN A 232 -1.45 -13.59 15.62
C ASN A 232 -2.18 -12.44 14.88
N PRO A 233 -3.09 -12.72 13.92
CA PRO A 233 -3.89 -11.69 13.24
C PRO A 233 -4.55 -10.66 14.17
N GLU A 234 -4.96 -11.05 15.37
CA GLU A 234 -5.69 -10.16 16.30
C GLU A 234 -4.89 -8.92 16.71
N ASN A 235 -3.56 -9.01 16.71
CA ASN A 235 -2.68 -7.88 17.00
C ASN A 235 -2.42 -6.98 15.78
N TYR A 236 -2.92 -7.37 14.61
CA TYR A 236 -2.55 -6.77 13.32
C TYR A 236 -3.75 -6.21 12.56
N GLY A 237 -4.81 -5.78 13.27
CA GLY A 237 -5.95 -5.09 12.67
C GLY A 237 -7.07 -6.01 12.20
N TRP A 238 -7.18 -7.19 12.82
CA TRP A 238 -8.35 -8.05 12.75
C TRP A 238 -8.93 -8.29 14.15
N THR A 239 -10.23 -8.55 14.23
CA THR A 239 -10.89 -9.12 15.42
C THR A 239 -11.38 -10.53 15.11
N LEU A 240 -11.33 -11.43 16.09
CA LEU A 240 -11.89 -12.77 15.98
C LEU A 240 -13.29 -12.81 16.57
N GLU A 241 -14.29 -13.02 15.72
CA GLU A 241 -15.71 -13.11 16.09
C GLU A 241 -16.33 -14.33 15.40
N ASP A 242 -17.02 -15.19 16.15
CA ASP A 242 -17.67 -16.40 15.63
C ASP A 242 -16.75 -17.28 14.73
N ASP A 243 -15.51 -17.52 15.20
CA ASP A 243 -14.44 -18.24 14.48
C ASP A 243 -14.09 -17.66 13.09
N LYS A 244 -14.33 -16.36 12.89
CA LYS A 244 -14.01 -15.64 11.66
C LYS A 244 -13.28 -14.33 11.97
N TYR A 245 -12.36 -13.98 11.09
CA TYR A 245 -11.65 -12.71 11.20
C TYR A 245 -12.46 -11.60 10.52
N HIS A 246 -12.71 -10.54 11.28
CA HIS A 246 -13.32 -9.30 10.82
C HIS A 246 -12.27 -8.18 10.84
N PHE A 247 -12.42 -7.18 9.97
CA PHE A 247 -11.52 -6.04 9.99
C PHE A 247 -11.78 -5.18 11.22
N HIS A 248 -10.73 -4.95 11.98
CA HIS A 248 -10.69 -3.85 12.93
C HIS A 248 -10.40 -2.57 12.15
N TRP A 249 -11.42 -1.77 11.87
CA TRP A 249 -11.30 -0.66 10.91
C TRP A 249 -10.48 0.51 11.45
N PHE A 250 -10.74 0.95 12.68
CA PHE A 250 -10.08 2.09 13.31
C PHE A 250 -10.26 2.04 14.83
N ASP A 251 -9.34 2.69 15.54
CA ASP A 251 -9.50 3.02 16.95
C ASP A 251 -10.16 4.40 17.11
N GLY A 252 -10.97 4.55 18.16
CA GLY A 252 -11.65 5.80 18.52
C GLY A 252 -13.11 5.87 18.06
N ASP A 253 -13.75 7.00 18.34
CA ASP A 253 -15.15 7.20 18.00
C ASP A 253 -15.32 7.49 16.51
N GLN A 254 -16.36 6.92 15.90
CA GLN A 254 -16.67 7.16 14.48
C GLN A 254 -17.02 8.63 14.21
N LEU A 255 -17.57 9.32 15.22
CA LEU A 255 -17.96 10.72 15.17
C LEU A 255 -17.50 11.37 16.47
N PRO A 256 -16.99 12.61 16.42
CA PRO A 256 -16.79 13.39 17.62
C PRO A 256 -18.15 13.65 18.29
N ASP A 257 -18.19 13.58 19.63
CA ASP A 257 -19.40 13.88 20.40
C ASP A 257 -19.83 15.35 20.20
N PHE A 258 -18.86 16.24 20.01
CA PHE A 258 -19.09 17.68 19.81
C PHE A 258 -18.20 18.25 18.71
N VAL A 259 -18.72 19.19 17.91
CA VAL A 259 -17.98 19.90 16.84
C VAL A 259 -16.71 20.59 17.37
N SER A 260 -16.71 21.05 18.62
CA SER A 260 -15.54 21.67 19.25
C SER A 260 -14.35 20.72 19.37
N GLN A 261 -14.58 19.41 19.53
CA GLN A 261 -13.51 18.42 19.63
C GLN A 261 -12.70 18.31 18.33
N SER A 262 -13.34 18.52 17.17
CA SER A 262 -12.65 18.55 15.88
C SER A 262 -11.78 19.81 15.69
N LEU A 263 -12.05 20.89 16.44
CA LEU A 263 -11.32 22.16 16.34
C LEU A 263 -10.13 22.21 17.33
N GLU A 264 -10.22 21.50 18.46
CA GLU A 264 -9.16 21.46 19.48
C GLU A 264 -7.90 20.72 19.00
N GLU A 265 -8.04 19.68 18.17
CA GLU A 265 -6.90 18.95 17.58
C GLU A 265 -6.06 19.81 16.63
N GLU A 266 -6.66 20.83 15.99
CA GLU A 266 -5.96 21.78 15.12
C GLU A 266 -5.22 22.85 15.93
N LEU A 267 -5.81 23.33 17.02
CA LEU A 267 -5.21 24.34 17.90
C LEU A 267 -4.00 23.80 18.67
N ALA A 268 -4.02 22.51 19.04
CA ALA A 268 -2.90 21.85 19.72
C ALA A 268 -1.64 21.67 18.83
N LYS A 269 -1.74 21.87 17.52
CA LYS A 269 -0.63 21.77 16.56
C LYS A 269 0.01 23.10 16.19
N LYS A 270 -0.53 24.24 16.64
CA LYS A 270 0.16 25.51 16.47
C LYS A 270 1.33 25.58 17.47
N PRO A 271 2.59 25.79 17.03
CA PRO A 271 3.63 26.23 17.94
C PRO A 271 3.14 27.51 18.62
N GLU A 272 3.41 27.67 19.92
CA GLU A 272 3.21 28.95 20.60
C GLU A 272 3.90 30.04 19.76
N GLU A 273 3.10 30.88 19.10
CA GLU A 273 3.60 32.08 18.44
C GLU A 273 4.16 32.97 19.56
N ASN A 274 5.49 32.98 19.67
CA ASN A 274 6.17 34.14 20.24
C ASN A 274 5.80 35.33 19.36
N THR A 275 4.92 36.17 19.88
CA THR A 275 4.68 37.50 19.34
C THR A 275 5.97 38.29 19.42
N ASP A 276 6.67 38.37 18.30
CA ASP A 276 7.51 39.52 17.99
C ASP A 276 7.32 39.84 16.50
N GLU A 277 6.82 41.05 16.27
CA GLU A 277 6.45 41.62 15.00
C GLU A 277 7.64 41.68 14.03
N GLN A 278 7.39 41.28 12.78
CA GLN A 278 7.86 42.04 11.62
C GLN A 278 7.08 41.66 10.36
N ASP A 279 6.43 42.68 9.79
CA ASP A 279 5.94 42.74 8.41
C ASP A 279 6.97 42.15 7.44
N ASP A 280 6.53 41.28 6.56
CA ASP A 280 7.06 41.21 5.20
C ASP A 280 5.97 40.72 4.23
N ASP A 281 5.59 41.64 3.35
CA ASP A 281 4.75 41.46 2.16
C ASP A 281 5.27 40.27 1.32
N LEU A 282 4.48 39.22 1.16
CA LEU A 282 4.71 38.19 0.15
C LEU A 282 3.47 38.02 -0.72
N ASP A 283 3.48 38.82 -1.79
CA ASP A 283 2.60 38.83 -2.94
C ASP A 283 2.69 37.47 -3.68
N ILE A 284 1.71 36.58 -3.47
CA ILE A 284 1.63 35.29 -4.19
C ILE A 284 0.86 35.50 -5.49
N GLN A 285 1.61 35.59 -6.59
CA GLN A 285 1.08 35.61 -7.95
C GLN A 285 0.46 34.24 -8.28
N TYR A 286 -0.85 34.24 -8.52
CA TYR A 286 -1.57 33.14 -9.16
C TYR A 286 -1.18 33.08 -10.64
N GLN A 287 -0.50 32.02 -11.07
CA GLN A 287 -0.34 31.71 -12.49
C GLN A 287 -1.16 30.47 -12.86
N ASP A 288 -2.17 30.78 -13.66
CA ASP A 288 -3.02 30.03 -14.58
C ASP A 288 -2.91 28.50 -14.77
N ARG A 289 -4.12 27.98 -14.92
CA ARG A 289 -4.56 26.64 -15.33
C ARG A 289 -3.87 26.18 -16.62
N ILE A 290 -3.56 24.89 -16.68
CA ILE A 290 -3.45 24.17 -17.96
C ILE A 290 -4.55 23.13 -17.98
N ASP A 291 -5.44 23.30 -18.95
CA ASP A 291 -6.45 22.37 -19.41
C ASP A 291 -5.79 21.09 -19.93
N ASP A 292 -6.17 19.94 -19.37
CA ASP A 292 -6.01 18.65 -20.06
C ASP A 292 -7.41 18.17 -20.45
N GLU A 293 -7.83 18.56 -21.66
CA GLU A 293 -8.89 17.88 -22.40
C GLU A 293 -8.44 16.43 -22.65
N LEU A 294 -9.13 15.47 -22.04
CA LEU A 294 -9.04 14.07 -22.45
C LEU A 294 -9.92 13.87 -23.69
N PRO A 295 -9.44 13.18 -24.75
CA PRO A 295 -10.23 12.94 -25.93
C PRO A 295 -11.37 11.95 -25.66
N ASP A 296 -12.55 12.34 -26.14
CA ASP A 296 -13.79 11.61 -26.18
C ASP A 296 -13.63 10.36 -27.06
N PHE A 297 -13.69 9.17 -26.47
CA PHE A 297 -13.81 7.92 -27.22
C PHE A 297 -15.27 7.77 -27.64
N ASN A 298 -15.61 8.35 -28.79
CA ASN A 298 -16.84 7.99 -29.49
C ASN A 298 -16.63 6.62 -30.16
N ASP A 299 -17.31 5.62 -29.62
CA ASP A 299 -17.68 4.41 -30.35
C ASP A 299 -18.66 4.83 -31.46
N ASP A 300 -18.19 4.79 -32.71
CA ASP A 300 -19.07 4.76 -33.88
C ASP A 300 -18.91 3.38 -34.54
N ASP A 301 -19.83 2.48 -34.18
CA ASP A 301 -20.32 1.45 -35.08
C ASP A 301 -20.85 2.15 -36.33
N ASN A 302 -20.32 1.83 -37.52
CA ASN A 302 -21.12 1.73 -38.74
C ASN A 302 -20.35 0.98 -39.85
N GLU A 303 -20.96 -0.15 -40.22
CA GLU A 303 -21.09 -0.79 -41.54
C GLU A 303 -20.38 -0.12 -42.75
N ASP A 304 -19.47 -0.87 -43.36
CA ASP A 304 -19.54 -1.36 -44.76
C ASP A 304 -18.48 -2.45 -45.03
#